data_AF-A0A7L4NRN4-F1
#
_entry.id   AF-A0A7L4NRN4-F1
#
_cell.length_a   1.000
_cell.length_b   1.000
_cell.length_c   1.000
_cell.angle_alpha   90.00
_cell.angle_beta   90.00
_cell.angle_gamma   90.00
#
_symmetry.space_group_name_H-M   'P 1'
#
loop_
_entity.id
_entity.type
_entity.pdbx_description
1 polymer ?
#
loop_
_entity_poly.entity_id
_entity_poly.type
_entity_poly.pdbx_seq_one_letter_code
_entity_poly.pdbx_strand_id
1 'polypeptide(L)'
;LQLLFQLIIDYLSDFNFTPAVFEMITEQLKKTYFNILIKPETLAKDMRLLILEHGRWSMIHKYQTLLSGLSIQALSSFVKAFKSQLFVEGLVQGNFTS
;
A
#
# COMPACT_ATOMS: atom_id res chain seq x y z
N LEU A 1 -8.64 9.03 21.70
CA LEU A 1 -8.01 8.01 20.83
C LEU A 1 -9.02 7.01 20.27
N GLN A 2 -9.89 6.44 21.12
CA GLN A 2 -10.91 5.46 20.70
C GLN A 2 -11.77 5.92 19.51
N LEU A 3 -12.22 7.18 19.50
CA LEU A 3 -13.02 7.72 18.39
C LEU A 3 -12.25 7.79 17.06
N LEU A 4 -10.99 8.21 17.09
CA LEU A 4 -10.15 8.24 15.89
C LEU A 4 -9.85 6.83 15.38
N PHE A 5 -9.56 5.90 16.30
CA PHE A 5 -9.35 4.51 15.96
C PHE A 5 -10.60 3.91 15.30
N GLN A 6 -11.77 4.09 15.91
CA GLN A 6 -13.04 3.66 15.34
C GLN A 6 -13.26 4.27 13.96
N LEU A 7 -13.04 5.58 13.80
CA LEU A 7 -13.19 6.26 12.52
C LEU A 7 -12.28 5.66 11.43
N ILE A 8 -11.02 5.35 11.75
CA ILE A 8 -10.10 4.69 10.81
C ILE A 8 -10.63 3.30 10.43
N ILE A 9 -11.10 2.52 11.40
CA ILE A 9 -11.67 1.18 11.13
C ILE A 9 -12.93 1.28 10.26
N ASP A 10 -13.80 2.26 10.51
CA ASP A 10 -15.00 2.49 9.71
C ASP A 10 -14.62 2.86 8.26
N TYR A 11 -13.67 3.78 8.06
CA TYR A 11 -13.17 4.12 6.73
C TYR A 11 -12.49 2.96 6.01
N LEU A 12 -11.76 2.10 6.73
CA LEU A 12 -11.18 0.89 6.14
C LEU A 12 -12.27 -0.10 5.77
N SER A 13 -13.27 -0.31 6.62
CA SER A 13 -14.37 -1.25 6.43
C SER A 13 -15.26 -0.85 5.26
N ASP A 14 -15.60 0.44 5.17
CA ASP A 14 -16.45 1.00 4.11
C ASP A 14 -15.64 1.72 3.02
N PHE A 15 -14.38 1.32 2.83
CA PHE A 15 -13.48 1.90 1.83
C PHE A 15 -14.16 2.03 0.46
N ASN A 16 -14.19 3.26 -0.04
CA ASN A 16 -14.66 3.64 -1.35
C ASN A 16 -13.70 4.65 -1.98
N PHE A 17 -13.84 4.85 -3.29
CA PHE A 17 -13.05 5.82 -4.02
C PHE A 17 -13.79 6.25 -5.28
N THR A 18 -13.45 7.43 -5.80
CA THR A 18 -13.94 7.87 -7.11
C THR A 18 -12.90 7.54 -8.18
N PRO A 19 -13.31 7.37 -9.46
CA PRO A 19 -12.37 7.14 -10.56
C PRO A 19 -11.29 8.24 -10.65
N ALA A 20 -11.66 9.50 -10.43
CA ALA A 20 -10.73 10.62 -10.45
C ALA A 20 -9.65 10.52 -9.35
N VAL A 21 -10.03 10.11 -8.14
CA VAL A 21 -9.06 9.91 -7.04
C VAL A 21 -8.13 8.73 -7.36
N PHE A 22 -8.65 7.64 -7.91
CA PHE A 22 -7.83 6.50 -8.34
C PHE A 22 -6.79 6.90 -9.38
N GLU A 23 -7.20 7.64 -10.41
CA GLU A 23 -6.30 8.13 -11.46
C GLU A 23 -5.24 9.09 -10.90
N MET A 24 -5.66 10.07 -10.09
CA MET A 24 -4.76 11.01 -9.44
C MET A 24 -3.69 10.30 -8.60
N ILE A 25 -4.07 9.34 -7.77
CA ILE A 25 -3.13 8.56 -6.94
C ILE A 25 -2.20 7.73 -7.82
N THR A 26 -2.72 7.10 -8.88
CA THR A 26 -1.93 6.28 -9.81
C THR A 26 -0.85 7.13 -10.48
N GLU A 27 -1.18 8.32 -10.96
CA GLU A 27 -0.21 9.26 -11.57
C GLU A 27 0.80 9.78 -10.56
N GLN A 28 0.37 10.08 -9.33
CA GLN A 28 1.28 10.49 -8.26
C GLN A 28 2.27 9.37 -7.89
N LEU A 29 1.81 8.11 -7.86
CA LEU A 29 2.65 6.95 -7.61
C LEU A 29 3.69 6.76 -8.72
N LYS A 30 3.35 6.98 -10.00
CA LYS A 30 4.31 6.89 -11.11
C LYS A 30 5.47 7.85 -10.92
N LYS A 31 5.18 9.11 -10.59
CA LYS A 31 6.19 10.14 -10.32
C LYS A 31 7.04 9.78 -9.09
N THR A 32 6.39 9.32 -8.02
CA THR A 32 7.06 8.93 -6.78
C THR A 32 8.03 7.77 -7.02
N TYR A 33 7.59 6.74 -7.74
CA TYR A 33 8.39 5.55 -7.99
C TYR A 33 9.57 5.84 -8.91
N PHE A 34 9.36 6.65 -9.96
CA PHE A 34 10.46 7.14 -10.80
C PHE A 34 11.51 7.89 -9.98
N ASN A 35 11.09 8.85 -9.14
CA ASN A 35 12.00 9.63 -8.29
C ASN A 35 12.77 8.79 -7.27
N ILE A 36 12.22 7.65 -6.84
CA ILE A 36 12.91 6.68 -6.00
C ILE A 36 13.98 5.92 -6.80
N LEU A 37 13.62 5.44 -7.99
CA LEU A 37 14.48 4.60 -8.82
C LEU A 37 15.73 5.31 -9.35
N ILE A 38 15.64 6.62 -9.60
CA ILE A 38 16.80 7.41 -10.06
C ILE A 38 17.85 7.67 -8.97
N LYS A 39 17.55 7.33 -7.70
CA LYS A 39 18.50 7.51 -6.58
C LYS A 39 19.34 6.25 -6.40
N PRO A 40 20.65 6.28 -6.70
CA PRO A 40 21.50 5.08 -6.67
C PRO A 40 21.52 4.38 -5.32
N GLU A 41 21.49 5.14 -4.22
CA GLU A 41 21.54 4.60 -2.86
C GLU A 41 20.28 3.81 -2.52
N THR A 42 19.13 4.19 -3.10
CA THR A 42 17.87 3.47 -2.88
C THR A 42 17.84 2.18 -3.70
N LEU A 43 18.31 2.24 -4.95
CA LEU A 43 18.41 1.07 -5.81
C LEU A 43 19.36 0.01 -5.23
N ALA A 44 20.54 0.43 -4.75
CA ALA A 44 21.50 -0.49 -4.13
C ALA A 44 20.90 -1.22 -2.91
N LYS A 45 20.15 -0.49 -2.06
CA LYS A 45 19.43 -1.10 -0.94
C LYS A 45 18.35 -2.07 -1.39
N ASP A 46 17.57 -1.71 -2.41
CA ASP A 46 16.49 -2.58 -2.91
C ASP A 46 17.04 -3.86 -3.55
N MET A 47 18.13 -3.78 -4.32
CA MET A 47 18.82 -4.97 -4.86
C MET A 47 19.33 -5.89 -3.75
N ARG A 48 19.96 -5.33 -2.71
CA ARG A 48 20.42 -6.12 -1.56
C ARG A 48 19.25 -6.86 -0.90
N LEU A 49 18.13 -6.18 -0.67
CA LEU A 49 16.95 -6.81 -0.06
C LEU A 49 16.31 -7.84 -0.99
N LEU A 50 16.33 -7.63 -2.31
CA LEU A 50 15.82 -8.59 -3.29
C LEU A 50 16.58 -9.93 -3.25
N ILE A 51 17.88 -9.90 -2.95
CA ILE A 51 18.70 -11.12 -2.80
C ILE A 51 18.41 -11.82 -1.46
N LEU A 52 18.19 -11.03 -0.39
CA LEU A 52 18.11 -11.56 0.98
C LEU A 52 16.69 -11.99 1.38
N GLU A 53 15.64 -11.39 0.81
CA GLU A 53 14.25 -11.62 1.19
C GLU A 53 13.50 -12.40 0.12
N HIS A 54 13.08 -13.62 0.46
CA HIS A 54 12.30 -14.46 -0.44
C HIS A 54 10.93 -13.83 -0.75
N GLY A 55 10.54 -13.83 -2.04
CA GLY A 55 9.25 -13.31 -2.49
C GLY A 55 9.14 -11.78 -2.49
N ARG A 56 10.26 -11.06 -2.27
CA ARG A 56 10.25 -9.59 -2.28
C ARG A 56 9.93 -9.04 -3.67
N TRP A 57 9.04 -8.06 -3.72
CA TRP A 57 8.72 -7.33 -4.94
C TRP A 57 9.52 -6.03 -5.02
N SER A 58 10.44 -5.97 -6.01
CA SER A 58 11.34 -4.82 -6.20
C SER A 58 10.61 -3.55 -6.61
N MET A 59 11.27 -2.41 -6.40
CA MET A 59 10.78 -1.10 -6.82
C MET A 59 10.60 -1.00 -8.34
N ILE A 60 11.47 -1.68 -9.10
CA ILE A 60 11.40 -1.75 -10.56
C ILE A 60 10.14 -2.53 -10.99
N HIS A 61 9.87 -3.69 -10.41
CA HIS A 61 8.67 -4.47 -10.73
C HIS A 61 7.38 -3.71 -10.42
N LYS A 62 7.35 -3.02 -9.26
CA LYS A 62 6.23 -2.15 -8.87
C LYS A 62 6.00 -1.04 -9.90
N TYR A 63 7.06 -0.38 -10.34
CA TYR A 63 6.96 0.69 -11.34
C TYR A 63 6.52 0.18 -12.71
N GLN A 64 7.08 -0.93 -13.19
CA GLN A 64 6.67 -1.54 -14.46
C GLN A 64 5.20 -1.97 -14.45
N THR A 65 4.72 -2.53 -13.34
CA THR A 65 3.31 -2.90 -13.18
C THR A 65 2.41 -1.68 -13.22
N LEU A 66 2.83 -0.60 -12.56
CA LEU A 66 2.10 0.66 -12.57
C LEU A 66 2.04 1.29 -13.98
N LEU A 67 3.12 1.19 -14.76
CA LEU A 67 3.16 1.63 -16.16
C LEU A 67 2.31 0.75 -17.08
N SER A 68 2.21 -0.53 -16.77
CA SER A 68 1.35 -1.48 -17.50
C SER A 68 -0.15 -1.21 -17.29
N GLY A 69 -0.48 -0.35 -16.32
CA GLY A 69 -1.83 0.07 -16.00
C GLY A 69 -2.43 -0.73 -14.86
N LEU A 70 -3.12 -0.03 -13.96
CA LEU A 70 -3.95 -0.61 -12.91
C LEU A 70 -5.42 -0.37 -13.27
N SER A 71 -6.29 -1.33 -12.94
CA SER A 71 -7.73 -1.17 -13.15
C SER A 71 -8.47 -0.95 -11.84
N ILE A 72 -9.52 -0.12 -11.90
CA ILE A 72 -10.45 0.12 -10.80
C ILE A 72 -11.11 -1.19 -10.35
N GLN A 73 -11.40 -2.08 -11.29
CA GLN A 73 -11.99 -3.39 -11.05
C GLN A 73 -11.02 -4.28 -10.27
N ALA A 74 -9.73 -4.29 -10.64
CA ALA A 74 -8.72 -5.05 -9.91
C ALA A 74 -8.58 -4.54 -8.46
N LEU A 75 -8.54 -3.22 -8.25
CA LEU A 75 -8.51 -2.65 -6.89
C LEU A 75 -9.78 -3.02 -6.10
N SER A 76 -10.95 -2.93 -6.71
CA SER A 76 -12.22 -3.27 -6.05
C SER A 76 -12.28 -4.75 -5.65
N SER A 77 -11.84 -5.66 -6.54
CA SER A 77 -11.75 -7.09 -6.24
C SER A 77 -10.71 -7.38 -5.16
N PHE A 78 -9.56 -6.70 -5.21
CA PHE A 78 -8.53 -6.80 -4.17
C PHE A 78 -9.07 -6.37 -2.81
N VAL A 79 -9.75 -5.23 -2.69
CA VAL A 79 -10.32 -4.74 -1.43
C VAL A 79 -11.30 -5.75 -0.83
N LYS A 80 -12.17 -6.36 -1.66
CA LYS A 80 -13.11 -7.39 -1.22
C LYS A 80 -12.38 -8.64 -0.70
N ALA A 81 -11.40 -9.13 -1.47
CA ALA A 81 -10.62 -10.31 -1.07
C ALA A 81 -9.79 -10.05 0.18
N PHE A 82 -9.13 -8.89 0.26
CA PHE A 82 -8.31 -8.46 1.39
C PHE A 82 -9.13 -8.43 2.69
N LYS A 83 -10.35 -7.90 2.65
CA LYS A 83 -11.24 -7.85 3.83
C LYS A 83 -11.85 -9.20 4.21
N SER A 84 -11.86 -10.18 3.31
CA SER A 84 -12.58 -11.45 3.54
C SER A 84 -11.95 -12.31 4.64
N GLN A 85 -10.63 -12.24 4.81
CA GLN A 85 -9.88 -13.03 5.77
C GLN A 85 -8.66 -12.23 6.23
N LEU A 86 -8.69 -11.80 7.49
CA LEU A 86 -7.61 -11.04 8.11
C LEU A 86 -7.24 -11.67 9.45
N PHE A 87 -5.95 -11.77 9.71
CA PHE A 87 -5.41 -12.00 11.04
C PHE A 87 -4.93 -10.66 11.58
N VAL A 88 -5.40 -10.27 12.77
CA VAL A 88 -5.06 -8.99 13.39
C VAL A 88 -4.41 -9.26 14.74
N GLU A 89 -3.16 -8.83 14.86
CA GLU A 89 -2.40 -8.83 16.11
C GLU A 89 -2.10 -7.37 16.48
N GLY A 90 -2.38 -6.98 17.72
CA GLY A 90 -2.28 -5.59 18.16
C GLY A 90 -1.63 -5.47 19.53
N LEU A 91 -0.74 -4.48 19.67
CA LEU A 91 -0.15 -4.07 20.94
C LEU A 91 -0.68 -2.69 21.33
N VAL A 92 -1.32 -2.58 22.49
CA VAL A 92 -1.77 -1.31 23.07
C VAL A 92 -0.85 -0.97 24.22
N GLN A 93 -0.14 0.15 24.12
CA GLN A 93 0.82 0.60 25.12
C GLN A 93 0.62 2.09 25.40
N GLY A 94 0.63 2.46 26.67
CA GLY A 94 0.48 3.85 27.12
C GLY A 94 -0.46 3.96 28.31
N ASN A 95 -1.00 5.16 28.53
CA ASN A 95 -1.97 5.42 29.60
C ASN A 95 -3.37 4.90 29.21
N PHE A 96 -3.53 3.58 29.24
CA PHE A 96 -4.80 2.89 29.08
C PHE A 96 -5.08 2.16 30.38
N THR A 97 -6.28 2.32 30.91
CA THR A 97 -6.76 1.49 32.03
C THR A 97 -7.24 0.16 31.46
N SER A 98 -6.94 -0.94 32.15
CA SER A 98 -7.56 -2.24 31.90
C SER A 98 -9.07 -2.21 32.15
#